data_AF-A0A6L5ZGU3-F1
#
_entry.id   AF-A0A6L5ZGU3-F1
#
_cell.length_a   1.000
_cell.length_b   1.000
_cell.length_c   1.000
_cell.angle_alpha   90.00
_cell.angle_beta   90.00
_cell.angle_gamma   90.00
#
_symmetry.space_group_name_H-M   'P 1'
#
loop_
_entity.id
_entity.type
_entity.pdbx_description
1 polymer ?
#
loop_
_entity_poly.entity_id
_entity_poly.type
_entity_poly.pdbx_seq_one_letter_code
_entity_poly.pdbx_strand_id
1 'polypeptide(L)'
;EPEYRFDAERTIGSLASSLASVHRFPVQPASLLAEPDLLLTTDFLVELALRSTEAEQAHPKELSPAYRHMSRVRLTQILQDGAGAIEQKPAEPVLLQGAPRLSNLRFSGQDLIGFEDWTQAAIGDAYFDLARAAQDLLNTFGPQPIQAFFGEYGLQNPDPVRLDWYLLAAELCAEP
;
A
#
# COMPACT_ATOMS: atom_id res chain seq x y z
N GLU A 1 27.08 -11.00 24.47
CA GLU A 1 26.30 -10.04 23.66
C GLU A 1 24.92 -10.65 23.48
N PRO A 2 23.81 -9.91 23.68
CA PRO A 2 22.52 -10.46 23.31
C PRO A 2 22.48 -10.49 21.78
N GLU A 3 22.50 -11.69 21.20
CA GLU A 3 22.19 -11.89 19.78
C GLU A 3 20.85 -11.21 19.51
N TYR A 4 20.87 -10.19 18.66
CA TYR A 4 19.66 -9.58 18.11
C TYR A 4 19.02 -10.63 17.19
N ARG A 5 18.32 -11.59 17.76
CA ARG A 5 17.53 -12.55 16.99
C ARG A 5 16.38 -11.77 16.39
N PHE A 6 16.48 -11.55 15.09
CA PHE A 6 15.39 -11.04 14.27
C PHE A 6 14.20 -11.99 14.43
N ASP A 7 13.16 -11.53 15.13
CA ASP A 7 11.93 -12.28 15.34
C ASP A 7 10.92 -11.86 14.27
N ALA A 8 10.90 -12.62 13.17
CA ALA A 8 10.05 -12.33 12.02
C ALA A 8 8.57 -12.26 12.43
N GLU A 9 8.10 -13.17 13.28
CA GLU A 9 6.71 -13.20 13.76
C GLU A 9 6.35 -11.91 14.50
N ARG A 10 7.21 -11.48 15.42
CA ARG A 10 7.04 -10.21 16.12
C ARG A 10 7.03 -9.02 15.18
N THR A 11 7.92 -8.99 14.19
CA THR A 11 8.01 -7.91 13.21
C THR A 11 6.76 -7.84 12.32
N ILE A 12 6.23 -8.98 11.88
CA ILE A 12 5.00 -9.06 11.09
C ILE A 12 3.80 -8.56 11.91
N GLY A 13 3.66 -9.03 13.15
CA GLY A 13 2.58 -8.57 14.04
C GLY A 13 2.68 -7.09 14.36
N SER A 14 3.89 -6.55 14.49
CA SER A 14 4.14 -5.12 14.67
C SER A 14 3.67 -4.30 13.46
N LEU A 15 4.03 -4.72 12.23
CA LEU A 15 3.59 -4.07 11.00
C LEU A 15 2.06 -4.04 10.89
N ALA A 16 1.43 -5.21 11.09
CA ALA A 16 -0.01 -5.37 11.00
C ALA A 16 -0.75 -4.51 12.04
N SER A 17 -0.30 -4.54 13.29
CA SER A 17 -0.90 -3.76 14.39
C SER A 17 -0.75 -2.26 14.18
N SER A 18 0.41 -1.80 13.70
CA SER A 18 0.63 -0.39 13.37
C SER A 18 -0.29 0.06 12.24
N LEU A 19 -0.39 -0.69 11.14
CA LEU A 19 -1.30 -0.35 10.05
C LEU A 19 -2.75 -0.31 10.52
N ALA A 20 -3.18 -1.32 11.29
CA ALA A 20 -4.53 -1.34 11.83
C ALA A 20 -4.78 -0.14 12.76
N SER A 21 -3.77 0.33 13.50
CA SER A 21 -3.89 1.54 14.31
C SER A 21 -4.02 2.80 13.46
N VAL A 22 -3.25 2.93 12.37
CA VAL A 22 -3.35 4.06 11.43
C VAL A 22 -4.72 4.09 10.76
N HIS A 23 -5.19 2.96 10.27
CA HIS A 23 -6.47 2.86 9.55
C HIS A 23 -7.70 3.05 10.45
N ARG A 24 -7.56 2.88 11.77
CA ARG A 24 -8.64 3.20 12.74
C ARG A 24 -8.66 4.68 13.13
N PHE A 25 -7.67 5.48 12.72
CA PHE A 25 -7.67 6.90 13.01
C PHE A 25 -8.87 7.56 12.32
N PRO A 26 -9.70 8.33 13.04
CA PRO A 26 -10.93 8.87 12.47
C PRO A 26 -10.63 9.87 11.35
N VAL A 27 -11.10 9.56 10.15
CA VAL A 27 -11.11 10.49 9.03
C VAL A 27 -12.35 11.37 9.16
N GLN A 28 -12.16 12.67 9.38
CA GLN A 28 -13.28 13.60 9.45
C GLN A 28 -13.77 13.93 8.04
N PRO A 29 -15.08 13.88 7.75
CA PRO A 29 -15.62 14.25 6.44
C PRO A 29 -15.25 15.68 6.01
N ALA A 30 -15.06 16.60 6.97
CA ALA A 30 -14.60 17.96 6.69
C ALA A 30 -13.17 17.99 6.11
N SER A 31 -12.29 17.07 6.51
CA SER A 31 -10.93 16.96 5.96
C SER A 31 -10.94 16.56 4.48
N LEU A 32 -11.86 15.68 4.09
CA LEU A 32 -12.05 15.27 2.69
C LEU A 32 -12.54 16.40 1.79
N LEU A 33 -13.34 17.32 2.34
CA LEU A 33 -13.83 18.49 1.60
C LEU A 33 -12.78 19.61 1.51
N ALA A 34 -11.93 19.74 2.52
CA ALA A 34 -10.90 20.78 2.58
C ALA A 34 -9.67 20.44 1.73
N GLU A 35 -9.30 19.16 1.68
CA GLU A 35 -8.09 18.67 0.99
C GLU A 35 -8.47 17.51 0.04
N PRO A 36 -9.23 17.76 -1.03
CA PRO A 36 -9.66 16.71 -1.95
C PRO A 36 -8.49 15.98 -2.62
N ASP A 37 -7.35 16.65 -2.76
CA ASP A 37 -6.13 16.09 -3.35
C ASP A 37 -5.50 14.99 -2.48
N LEU A 38 -5.88 14.88 -1.20
CA LEU A 38 -5.46 13.77 -0.33
C LEU A 38 -6.31 12.52 -0.53
N LEU A 39 -7.43 12.58 -1.25
CA LEU A 39 -8.32 11.43 -1.44
C LEU A 39 -7.89 10.59 -2.66
N LEU A 40 -7.38 9.39 -2.40
CA LEU A 40 -7.03 8.42 -3.45
C LEU A 40 -8.28 7.64 -3.91
N THR A 41 -9.01 8.23 -4.84
CA THR A 41 -10.08 7.53 -5.57
C THR A 41 -9.51 6.62 -6.66
N THR A 42 -10.31 5.68 -7.15
CA THR A 42 -9.97 4.84 -8.31
C THR A 42 -9.66 5.70 -9.54
N ASP A 43 -10.51 6.67 -9.84
CA ASP A 43 -10.32 7.65 -10.93
C ASP A 43 -9.01 8.42 -10.78
N PHE A 44 -8.72 8.93 -9.58
CA PHE A 44 -7.50 9.69 -9.32
C PHE A 44 -6.24 8.85 -9.52
N LEU A 45 -6.23 7.60 -9.04
CA LEU A 45 -5.11 6.68 -9.23
C LEU A 45 -4.90 6.31 -10.70
N VAL A 46 -5.98 6.12 -11.47
CA VAL A 46 -5.90 5.88 -12.92
C VAL A 46 -5.35 7.11 -13.64
N GLU A 47 -5.83 8.31 -13.30
CA GLU A 47 -5.34 9.56 -13.87
C GLU A 47 -3.85 9.79 -13.55
N LEU A 48 -3.44 9.55 -12.31
CA LEU A 48 -2.05 9.66 -11.89
C LEU A 48 -1.15 8.66 -12.64
N ALA A 49 -1.60 7.42 -12.81
CA ALA A 49 -0.87 6.41 -13.58
C ALA A 49 -0.71 6.80 -15.07
N LEU A 50 -1.74 7.39 -15.68
CA LEU A 50 -1.68 7.91 -17.05
C LEU A 50 -0.65 9.03 -17.19
N ARG A 51 -0.72 10.04 -16.31
CA ARG A 51 0.24 11.16 -16.27
C ARG A 51 1.67 10.67 -16.07
N SER A 52 1.89 9.73 -15.16
CA SER A 52 3.20 9.13 -14.91
C SER A 52 3.74 8.37 -16.12
N THR A 53 2.87 7.68 -16.87
CA THR A 53 3.26 6.96 -18.10
C THR A 53 3.69 7.94 -19.21
N GLU A 54 3.07 9.11 -19.30
CA GLU A 54 3.46 10.16 -20.23
C GLU A 54 4.79 10.81 -19.83
N ALA A 55 4.97 11.09 -18.54
CA ALA A 55 6.19 11.72 -18.00
C ALA A 55 7.42 10.80 -18.05
N GLU A 56 7.25 9.47 -17.93
CA GLU A 56 8.34 8.50 -18.00
C GLU A 56 9.11 8.56 -19.33
N GLN A 57 8.48 9.02 -20.42
CA GLN A 57 9.18 9.23 -21.70
C GLN A 57 10.39 10.17 -21.55
N ALA A 58 10.41 11.02 -20.51
CA ALA A 58 11.56 11.85 -20.14
C ALA A 58 12.54 11.16 -19.17
N HIS A 59 12.05 10.32 -18.25
CA HIS A 59 12.84 9.66 -17.20
C HIS A 59 12.37 8.21 -16.95
N PRO A 60 12.98 7.20 -17.58
CA PRO A 60 12.57 5.79 -17.45
C PRO A 60 12.72 5.26 -16.03
N LYS A 61 11.67 4.64 -15.48
CA LYS A 61 11.69 3.97 -14.17
C LYS A 61 11.57 2.47 -14.35
N GLU A 62 12.46 1.72 -13.70
CA GLU A 62 12.39 0.27 -13.75
C GLU A 62 11.17 -0.23 -12.97
N LEU A 63 10.36 -1.07 -13.62
CA LEU A 63 9.23 -1.75 -13.01
C LEU A 63 9.70 -2.90 -12.13
N SER A 64 8.98 -3.14 -11.03
CA SER A 64 9.18 -4.30 -10.17
C SER A 64 9.15 -5.60 -10.99
N PRO A 65 9.86 -6.67 -10.55
CA PRO A 65 9.99 -7.91 -11.31
C PRO A 65 8.68 -8.55 -11.74
N ALA A 66 7.61 -8.39 -10.96
CA ALA A 66 6.26 -8.85 -11.28
C ALA A 66 5.69 -8.21 -12.56
N TYR A 67 6.06 -6.97 -12.87
CA TYR A 67 5.47 -6.16 -13.94
C TYR A 67 6.42 -5.90 -15.10
N ARG A 68 7.72 -6.13 -14.94
CA ARG A 68 8.78 -5.85 -15.94
C ARG A 68 8.58 -6.49 -17.32
N HIS A 69 7.71 -7.49 -17.43
CA HIS A 69 7.42 -8.21 -18.66
C HIS A 69 6.33 -7.55 -19.52
N MET A 70 5.69 -6.49 -19.02
CA MET A 70 4.69 -5.69 -19.73
C MET A 70 5.14 -4.23 -19.85
N SER A 71 4.67 -3.53 -20.88
CA SER A 71 4.85 -2.08 -20.97
C SER A 71 3.96 -1.35 -19.97
N ARG A 72 4.39 -0.18 -19.50
CA ARG A 72 3.55 0.67 -18.63
C ARG A 72 2.23 1.04 -19.27
N VAL A 73 2.21 1.35 -20.57
CA VAL A 73 0.96 1.61 -21.30
C VAL A 73 -0.02 0.44 -21.15
N ARG A 74 0.45 -0.80 -21.27
CA ARG A 74 -0.40 -1.98 -21.09
C ARG A 74 -0.86 -2.13 -19.64
N LEU A 75 0.03 -1.90 -18.68
CA LEU A 75 -0.27 -1.97 -17.26
C LEU A 75 -1.29 -0.90 -16.83
N THR A 76 -1.18 0.32 -17.34
CA THR A 76 -2.15 1.40 -17.10
C THR A 76 -3.52 1.08 -17.70
N GLN A 77 -3.56 0.45 -18.89
CA GLN A 77 -4.83 -0.06 -19.44
C GLN A 77 -5.46 -1.13 -18.53
N ILE A 78 -4.65 -2.06 -18.01
CA ILE A 78 -5.12 -3.09 -17.07
C ILE A 78 -5.67 -2.45 -15.79
N LEU A 79 -4.98 -1.44 -15.26
CA LEU A 79 -5.43 -0.68 -14.09
C LEU A 79 -6.79 -0.02 -14.35
N GLN A 80 -6.94 0.66 -15.49
CA GLN A 80 -8.17 1.32 -15.90
C GLN A 80 -9.32 0.31 -16.09
N ASP A 81 -9.09 -0.79 -16.79
CA ASP A 81 -10.10 -1.83 -17.04
C ASP A 81 -10.57 -2.49 -15.72
N GLY A 82 -9.70 -2.53 -14.70
CA GLY A 82 -9.98 -3.11 -13.39
C GLY A 82 -10.72 -2.19 -12.40
N ALA A 83 -10.74 -0.87 -12.63
CA ALA A 83 -11.26 0.11 -11.67
C ALA A 83 -12.73 -0.15 -11.29
N GLY A 84 -13.56 -0.50 -12.28
CA GLY A 84 -14.98 -0.78 -12.07
C GLY A 84 -15.25 -1.98 -11.15
N ALA A 85 -14.32 -2.94 -11.03
CA ALA A 85 -14.47 -4.06 -10.09
C ALA A 85 -14.27 -3.61 -8.63
N ILE A 86 -13.43 -2.60 -8.41
CA ILE A 86 -13.18 -2.02 -7.08
C ILE A 86 -14.37 -1.16 -6.66
N GLU A 87 -14.89 -0.35 -7.59
CA GLU A 87 -16.03 0.55 -7.37
C GLU A 87 -17.34 -0.18 -7.04
N GLN A 88 -17.50 -1.42 -7.49
CA GLN A 88 -18.65 -2.26 -7.13
C GLN A 88 -18.68 -2.66 -5.65
N LYS A 89 -17.54 -2.56 -4.95
CA LYS A 89 -17.39 -2.89 -3.53
C LYS A 89 -16.66 -1.77 -2.78
N PRO A 90 -17.25 -0.56 -2.71
CA PRO A 90 -16.57 0.58 -2.11
C PRO A 90 -16.26 0.27 -0.63
N ALA A 91 -15.06 0.66 -0.19
CA ALA A 91 -14.68 0.61 1.22
C ALA A 91 -14.86 2.00 1.84
N GLU A 92 -15.05 2.02 3.16
CA GLU A 92 -14.94 3.25 3.92
C GLU A 92 -13.49 3.75 3.85
N PRO A 93 -13.27 5.03 3.51
CA PRO A 93 -11.92 5.57 3.41
C PRO A 93 -11.28 5.70 4.80
N VAL A 94 -10.00 5.37 4.87
CA VAL A 94 -9.17 5.44 6.07
C VAL A 94 -7.95 6.32 5.82
N LEU A 95 -7.29 6.77 6.88
CA LEU A 95 -5.96 7.35 6.76
C LEU A 95 -4.99 6.26 6.32
N LEU A 96 -4.20 6.55 5.28
CA LEU A 96 -3.15 5.70 4.74
C LEU A 96 -1.80 6.24 5.17
N GLN A 97 -0.89 5.34 5.53
CA GLN A 97 0.54 5.65 5.62
C GLN A 97 1.12 5.89 4.22
N GLY A 98 0.58 5.19 3.21
CA GLY A 98 0.87 5.38 1.79
C GLY A 98 1.88 4.37 1.26
N ALA A 99 2.99 4.15 1.98
CA ALA A 99 4.09 3.31 1.57
C ALA A 99 4.59 2.36 2.67
N PRO A 100 3.71 1.56 3.31
CA PRO A 100 4.10 0.80 4.49
C PRO A 100 5.10 -0.29 4.12
N ARG A 101 6.27 -0.21 4.75
CA ARG A 101 7.37 -1.16 4.60
C ARG A 101 7.97 -1.47 5.96
N LEU A 102 8.58 -2.64 6.10
CA LEU A 102 9.32 -3.02 7.29
C LEU A 102 10.42 -2.01 7.64
N SER A 103 11.10 -1.46 6.63
CA SER A 103 12.13 -0.44 6.80
C SER A 103 11.62 0.84 7.45
N ASN A 104 10.32 1.12 7.33
CA ASN A 104 9.69 2.33 7.84
C ASN A 104 9.16 2.15 9.26
N LEU A 105 9.30 0.96 9.86
CA LEU A 105 8.95 0.75 11.26
C LEU A 105 10.04 1.30 12.17
N ARG A 106 9.64 2.09 13.17
CA ARG A 106 10.54 2.65 14.18
C ARG A 106 10.30 2.02 15.54
N PHE A 107 11.40 1.67 16.19
CA PHE A 107 11.44 1.07 17.51
C PHE A 107 12.27 1.92 18.48
N SER A 108 11.81 2.03 19.72
CA SER A 108 12.58 2.54 20.86
C SER A 108 12.94 1.35 21.74
N GLY A 109 14.20 0.89 21.66
CA GLY A 109 14.59 -0.35 22.33
C GLY A 109 13.83 -1.55 21.77
N GLN A 110 12.93 -2.13 22.57
CA GLN A 110 12.06 -3.23 22.15
C GLN A 110 10.65 -2.77 21.76
N ASP A 111 10.29 -1.50 21.99
CA ASP A 111 8.94 -1.02 21.81
C ASP A 111 8.76 -0.41 20.42
N LEU A 112 7.70 -0.81 19.72
CA LEU A 112 7.31 -0.21 18.45
C LEU A 112 6.71 1.17 18.69
N ILE A 113 7.25 2.19 18.01
CA ILE A 113 6.78 3.58 18.09
C ILE A 113 5.78 3.87 16.97
N GLY A 114 5.98 3.28 15.78
CA GLY A 114 5.10 3.45 14.63
C GLY A 114 5.86 3.55 13.31
N PHE A 115 5.26 4.22 12.32
CA PHE A 115 5.87 4.47 11.02
C PHE A 115 6.63 5.78 10.97
N GLU A 116 7.75 5.78 10.27
CA GLU A 116 8.36 6.97 9.68
C GLU A 116 7.95 7.16 8.23
N ASP A 117 8.37 8.29 7.63
CA ASP A 117 8.14 8.66 6.23
C ASP A 117 6.65 8.71 5.82
N TRP A 118 6.01 9.84 6.13
CA TRP A 118 4.61 10.11 5.82
C TRP A 118 4.43 10.91 4.52
N THR A 119 5.43 10.90 3.64
CA THR A 119 5.42 11.72 2.41
C THR A 119 4.33 11.31 1.43
N GLN A 120 3.91 10.04 1.45
CA GLN A 120 2.83 9.48 0.62
C GLN A 120 1.53 9.30 1.40
N ALA A 121 1.42 9.89 2.59
CA ALA A 121 0.22 9.79 3.40
C ALA A 121 -0.98 10.38 2.66
N ALA A 122 -2.10 9.67 2.70
CA ALA A 122 -3.30 10.03 1.98
C ALA A 122 -4.53 9.48 2.69
N ILE A 123 -5.71 9.72 2.14
CA ILE A 123 -6.96 9.11 2.58
C ILE A 123 -7.47 8.24 1.45
N GLY A 124 -7.91 7.03 1.75
CA GLY A 124 -8.42 6.15 0.72
C GLY A 124 -8.69 4.76 1.25
N ASP A 125 -8.66 3.80 0.34
CA ASP A 125 -8.90 2.41 0.69
C ASP A 125 -7.70 1.79 1.41
N ALA A 126 -7.94 1.14 2.54
CA ALA A 126 -6.94 0.39 3.30
C ALA A 126 -6.15 -0.62 2.44
N TYR A 127 -6.74 -1.14 1.37
CA TYR A 127 -6.06 -2.06 0.46
C TYR A 127 -4.85 -1.44 -0.26
N PHE A 128 -4.78 -0.11 -0.39
CA PHE A 128 -3.58 0.56 -0.92
C PHE A 128 -2.34 0.26 -0.07
N ASP A 129 -2.48 0.41 1.24
CA ASP A 129 -1.41 0.11 2.20
C ASP A 129 -1.21 -1.41 2.37
N LEU A 130 -2.30 -2.18 2.48
CA LEU A 130 -2.22 -3.63 2.69
C LEU A 130 -1.53 -4.36 1.53
N ALA A 131 -1.80 -3.95 0.29
CA ALA A 131 -1.17 -4.56 -0.88
C ALA A 131 0.35 -4.32 -0.90
N ARG A 132 0.78 -3.09 -0.59
CA ARG A 132 2.20 -2.72 -0.51
C ARG A 132 2.91 -3.41 0.65
N ALA A 133 2.30 -3.45 1.82
CA ALA A 133 2.83 -4.14 2.99
C ALA A 133 2.97 -5.65 2.74
N ALA A 134 1.96 -6.29 2.14
CA ALA A 134 2.02 -7.70 1.79
C ALA A 134 3.13 -7.99 0.77
N GLN A 135 3.31 -7.13 -0.23
CA GLN A 135 4.40 -7.26 -1.20
C GLN A 135 5.80 -7.11 -0.56
N ASP A 136 5.95 -6.18 0.39
CA ASP A 136 7.21 -5.98 1.14
C ASP A 136 7.54 -7.21 2.00
N LEU A 137 6.55 -7.77 2.70
CA LEU A 137 6.68 -9.02 3.45
C LEU A 137 7.04 -10.20 2.54
N LEU A 138 6.38 -10.32 1.39
CA LEU A 138 6.63 -11.37 0.42
C LEU A 138 8.07 -11.33 -0.10
N ASN A 139 8.57 -10.12 -0.40
CA ASN A 139 9.94 -9.94 -0.86
C ASN A 139 10.98 -10.21 0.24
N THR A 140 10.64 -9.96 1.50
CA THR A 140 11.57 -10.07 2.62
C THR A 140 11.63 -11.49 3.21
N PHE A 141 10.49 -12.15 3.38
CA PHE A 141 10.39 -13.44 4.08
C PHE A 141 9.77 -14.56 3.23
N GLY A 142 9.36 -14.28 1.99
CA GLY A 142 8.59 -15.21 1.18
C GLY A 142 7.11 -15.24 1.56
N PRO A 143 6.34 -16.27 1.14
CA PRO A 143 4.88 -16.30 1.28
C PRO A 143 4.36 -16.68 2.67
N GLN A 144 5.22 -17.27 3.50
CA GLN A 144 4.88 -17.77 4.84
C GLN A 144 4.19 -16.74 5.77
N PRO A 145 4.63 -15.48 5.88
CA PRO A 145 4.05 -14.52 6.82
C PRO A 145 2.73 -13.90 6.38
N ILE A 146 2.32 -14.04 5.12
CA ILE A 146 1.23 -13.25 4.53
C ILE A 146 -0.11 -13.55 5.23
N GLN A 147 -0.38 -14.82 5.52
CA GLN A 147 -1.59 -15.20 6.24
C GLN A 147 -1.61 -14.64 7.67
N ALA A 148 -0.48 -14.70 8.38
CA ALA A 148 -0.35 -14.17 9.74
C ALA A 148 -0.54 -12.64 9.75
N PHE A 149 0.05 -11.94 8.78
CA PHE A 149 -0.10 -10.49 8.62
C PHE A 149 -1.58 -10.06 8.52
N PHE A 150 -2.34 -10.68 7.61
CA PHE A 150 -3.76 -10.35 7.44
C PHE A 150 -4.60 -10.76 8.66
N GLY A 151 -4.26 -11.89 9.29
CA GLY A 151 -4.89 -12.33 10.54
C GLY A 151 -4.72 -11.31 11.68
N GLU A 152 -3.49 -10.85 11.91
CA GLU A 152 -3.15 -9.85 12.93
C GLU A 152 -3.73 -8.47 12.62
N TYR A 153 -3.81 -8.09 11.34
CA TYR A 153 -4.48 -6.86 10.92
C TYR A 153 -6.00 -6.92 11.21
N GLY A 154 -6.57 -8.12 11.22
CA GLY A 154 -8.00 -8.36 11.46
C GLY A 154 -8.81 -8.64 10.19
N LEU A 155 -8.16 -8.97 9.07
CA LEU A 155 -8.79 -9.26 7.78
C LEU A 155 -8.65 -10.75 7.45
N GLN A 156 -9.69 -11.54 7.71
CA GLN A 156 -9.64 -13.01 7.58
C GLN A 156 -9.69 -13.50 6.12
N ASN A 157 -10.37 -12.76 5.25
CA ASN A 157 -10.56 -13.12 3.84
C ASN A 157 -10.18 -11.92 2.96
N PRO A 158 -8.88 -11.66 2.74
CA PRO A 158 -8.45 -10.57 1.87
C PRO A 158 -8.96 -10.79 0.44
N ASP A 159 -9.48 -9.74 -0.20
CA ASP A 159 -9.93 -9.79 -1.60
C ASP A 159 -8.69 -9.74 -2.53
N PRO A 160 -8.35 -10.83 -3.22
CA PRO A 160 -7.13 -10.88 -4.04
C PRO A 160 -7.20 -9.92 -5.23
N VAL A 161 -8.38 -9.69 -5.80
CA VAL A 161 -8.55 -8.76 -6.94
C VAL A 161 -8.23 -7.34 -6.50
N ARG A 162 -8.65 -6.98 -5.29
CA ARG A 162 -8.41 -5.65 -4.71
C ARG A 162 -6.93 -5.49 -4.36
N LEU A 163 -6.30 -6.50 -3.76
CA LEU A 163 -4.85 -6.49 -3.49
C LEU A 163 -4.03 -6.29 -4.77
N ASP A 164 -4.30 -7.07 -5.82
CA ASP A 164 -3.58 -6.99 -7.08
C ASP A 164 -3.77 -5.62 -7.75
N TRP A 165 -5.00 -5.10 -7.75
CA TRP A 165 -5.31 -3.79 -8.34
C TRP A 165 -4.58 -2.65 -7.62
N TYR A 166 -4.62 -2.63 -6.29
CA TYR A 166 -3.95 -1.58 -5.52
C TYR A 166 -2.43 -1.69 -5.56
N LEU A 167 -1.88 -2.89 -5.64
CA LEU A 167 -0.44 -3.06 -5.85
C LEU A 167 -0.01 -2.50 -7.21
N LEU A 168 -0.77 -2.80 -8.26
CA LEU A 168 -0.53 -2.25 -9.60
C LEU A 168 -0.66 -0.72 -9.62
N ALA A 169 -1.67 -0.17 -8.93
CA ALA A 169 -1.86 1.27 -8.81
C ALA A 169 -0.63 1.92 -8.15
N ALA A 170 -0.17 1.37 -7.03
CA ALA A 170 1.01 1.87 -6.32
C ALA A 170 2.29 1.80 -7.17
N GLU A 171 2.50 0.70 -7.91
CA GLU A 171 3.63 0.54 -8.83
C GLU A 171 3.65 1.65 -9.90
N LEU A 172 2.48 1.95 -10.48
CA LEU A 172 2.37 2.92 -11.57
C LEU A 172 2.39 4.38 -11.09
N CYS A 173 1.91 4.63 -9.87
CA CYS A 173 1.79 5.97 -9.29
C CYS A 173 3.00 6.41 -8.44
N ALA A 174 3.89 5.50 -8.05
CA ALA A 174 5.05 5.88 -7.24
C ALA A 174 5.94 6.88 -7.98
N GLU A 175 6.20 8.04 -7.37
CA GLU A 175 7.14 9.04 -7.87
C GLU A 175 8.55 8.45 -8.09
N PRO A 176 9.34 9.00 -9.03
CA PRO A 176 10.73 8.60 -9.27
C PRO A 176 11.65 8.84 -8.08
#